data_AF-B7WXT5-F1
#
_entry.id   AF-B7WXT5-F1
#
_cell.length_a   1.000
_cell.length_b   1.000
_cell.length_c   1.000
_cell.angle_alpha   90.00
_cell.angle_beta   90.00
_cell.angle_gamma   90.00
#
_symmetry.space_group_name_H-M   'P 1'
#
loop_
_entity.id
_entity.type
_entity.pdbx_description
1 polymer ?
#
loop_
_entity_poly.entity_id
_entity_poly.type
_entity_poly.pdbx_seq_one_letter_code
_entity_poly.pdbx_strand_id
1 'polypeptide(L)'
;MEEDIFDLIAAGKVPAAAAMVPAPVPQAQLAGAQAQRIGSALARHVPAMQRSFSIITSYGPWHVSGELAEKMAELLRKDLMEQLAALESGQ
;
A
#
# COMPACT_ATOMS: atom_id res chain seq x y z
N MET A 1 -42.29 24.88 -13.29
CA MET A 1 -42.70 23.60 -12.71
C MET A 1 -41.44 22.76 -12.76
N GLU A 2 -40.63 22.84 -11.71
CA GLU A 2 -39.36 22.12 -11.60
C GLU A 2 -39.70 20.69 -11.19
N GLU A 3 -39.31 19.70 -11.99
CA GLU A 3 -39.46 18.30 -11.60
C GLU A 3 -38.52 18.02 -10.42
N ASP A 4 -39.10 17.63 -9.28
CA ASP A 4 -38.36 17.33 -8.07
C ASP A 4 -37.58 16.02 -8.25
N ILE A 5 -36.36 15.96 -7.72
CA ILE A 5 -35.48 14.78 -7.79
C ILE A 5 -36.18 13.57 -7.16
N PHE A 6 -37.03 13.81 -6.16
CA PHE A 6 -37.84 12.77 -5.52
C PHE A 6 -38.89 12.16 -6.48
N ASP A 7 -39.45 12.95 -7.40
CA ASP A 7 -40.40 12.44 -8.42
C ASP A 7 -39.68 11.57 -9.47
N LEU A 8 -38.44 11.91 -9.83
CA LEU A 8 -37.61 11.10 -10.74
C LEU A 8 -37.27 9.73 -10.13
N ILE A 9 -36.92 9.70 -8.84
CA ILE A 9 -36.62 8.46 -8.10
C ILE A 9 -37.89 7.60 -7.94
N ALA A 10 -39.04 8.21 -7.61
CA ALA A 10 -40.32 7.51 -7.51
C ALA A 10 -40.78 6.93 -8.86
N ALA A 11 -40.42 7.57 -9.97
CA ALA A 11 -40.64 7.09 -11.33
C ALA A 11 -39.61 6.04 -11.80
N GLY A 12 -38.69 5.59 -10.94
CA GLY A 12 -37.67 4.59 -11.26
C GLY A 12 -36.55 5.11 -12.17
N LYS A 13 -36.51 6.42 -12.43
CA LYS A 13 -35.42 7.09 -13.15
C LYS A 13 -34.37 7.52 -12.14
N VAL A 14 -33.34 6.70 -11.96
CA VAL A 14 -32.14 7.15 -11.26
C VAL A 14 -31.55 8.29 -12.10
N PRO A 15 -31.44 9.52 -11.58
CA PRO A 15 -30.75 10.57 -12.31
C PRO A 15 -29.37 10.02 -12.65
N ALA A 16 -28.92 10.23 -13.89
CA ALA A 16 -27.59 9.88 -14.32
C ALA A 16 -26.60 10.76 -13.53
N ALA A 17 -26.36 10.40 -12.27
CA ALA A 17 -25.16 10.75 -11.57
C ALA A 17 -24.07 10.27 -12.51
N ALA A 18 -23.46 11.22 -13.22
CA ALA A 18 -22.32 10.98 -14.06
C ALA A 18 -21.45 10.01 -13.27
N ALA A 19 -21.26 8.80 -13.81
CA ALA A 19 -20.33 7.86 -13.24
C ALA A 19 -18.99 8.60 -13.29
N MET A 20 -18.66 9.32 -12.22
CA MET A 20 -17.44 10.06 -12.04
C MET A 20 -16.39 8.99 -11.82
N VAL A 21 -16.00 8.34 -12.92
CA VAL A 21 -14.83 7.51 -12.93
C VAL A 21 -13.69 8.46 -12.58
N PRO A 22 -12.95 8.23 -11.48
CA PRO A 22 -11.84 9.09 -11.12
C PRO A 22 -10.92 9.24 -12.33
N ALA A 23 -10.56 10.48 -12.67
CA ALA A 23 -9.63 10.71 -13.75
C ALA A 23 -8.34 9.91 -13.45
N PRO A 24 -7.85 9.07 -14.38
CA PRO A 24 -6.64 8.31 -14.15
C PRO A 24 -5.48 9.30 -14.05
N VAL A 25 -4.92 9.43 -12.84
CA VAL A 25 -3.69 10.18 -12.59
C VAL A 25 -2.57 9.15 -12.47
N PRO A 26 -1.73 8.95 -13.51
CA PRO A 26 -0.72 7.89 -13.52
C PRO A 26 0.22 7.92 -12.31
N GLN A 27 0.56 9.11 -11.83
CA GLN A 27 1.39 9.32 -10.65
C GLN A 27 0.73 8.76 -9.38
N ALA A 28 -0.57 9.00 -9.19
CA ALA A 28 -1.31 8.48 -8.06
C ALA A 28 -1.47 6.96 -8.11
N GLN A 29 -1.60 6.39 -9.31
CA GLN A 29 -1.66 4.93 -9.49
C GLN A 29 -0.32 4.26 -9.15
N LEU A 30 0.79 4.86 -9.59
CA LEU A 30 2.15 4.38 -9.26
C LEU A 30 2.43 4.49 -7.76
N ALA A 31 2.12 5.63 -7.14
CA ALA A 31 2.25 5.82 -5.70
C ALA A 31 1.40 4.80 -4.92
N GLY A 32 0.16 4.55 -5.36
CA GLY A 32 -0.72 3.53 -4.77
C GLY A 32 -0.14 2.12 -4.87
N ALA A 33 0.38 1.72 -6.04
CA ALA A 33 1.01 0.42 -6.22
C ALA A 33 2.28 0.27 -5.36
N GLN A 34 3.07 1.33 -5.21
CA GLN A 34 4.26 1.32 -4.37
C GLN A 34 3.91 1.25 -2.88
N ALA A 35 2.94 2.04 -2.42
CA ALA A 35 2.43 2.00 -1.04
C ALA A 35 1.88 0.61 -0.68
N GLN A 36 1.16 -0.05 -1.60
CA GLN A 36 0.67 -1.42 -1.40
C GLN A 36 1.81 -2.44 -1.23
N ARG A 37 2.89 -2.31 -2.01
CA ARG A 37 4.08 -3.19 -1.86
C ARG A 37 4.75 -2.98 -0.52
N ILE A 38 4.93 -1.73 -0.10
CA ILE A 38 5.54 -1.38 1.20
C ILE A 38 4.67 -1.89 2.35
N GLY A 39 3.34 -1.69 2.28
CA GLY A 39 2.40 -2.23 3.25
C GLY A 39 2.45 -3.76 3.35
N SER A 40 2.56 -4.45 2.20
CA SER A 40 2.74 -5.91 2.17
C SER A 40 4.06 -6.35 2.81
N ALA A 41 5.16 -5.63 2.53
CA ALA A 41 6.47 -5.88 3.14
C ALA A 41 6.43 -5.73 4.67
N LEU A 42 5.82 -4.64 5.16
CA LEU A 42 5.63 -4.38 6.58
C LEU A 42 4.76 -5.44 7.26
N ALA A 43 3.66 -5.86 6.63
CA ALA A 43 2.71 -6.79 7.23
C ALA A 43 3.20 -8.25 7.23
N ARG A 44 4.00 -8.65 6.24
CA ARG A 44 4.36 -10.07 6.03
C ARG A 44 5.86 -10.33 6.13
N HIS A 45 6.67 -9.54 5.44
CA HIS A 45 8.10 -9.82 5.30
C HIS A 45 8.87 -9.44 6.57
N VAL A 46 8.57 -8.30 7.18
CA VAL A 46 9.21 -7.86 8.43
C VAL A 46 8.97 -8.88 9.57
N PRO A 47 7.73 -9.32 9.86
CA PRO A 47 7.50 -10.36 10.88
C PRO A 47 8.15 -11.71 10.57
N ALA A 48 8.24 -12.07 9.28
CA ALA A 48 8.95 -13.29 8.88
C ALA A 48 10.46 -13.18 9.15
N MET A 49 11.06 -12.04 8.79
CA MET A 49 12.47 -11.76 9.03
C MET A 49 12.83 -11.70 10.51
N GLN A 50 11.94 -11.23 11.39
CA GLN A 50 12.17 -11.25 12.83
C GLN A 50 12.46 -12.66 13.37
N ARG A 51 11.92 -13.70 12.74
CA ARG A 51 12.17 -15.09 13.16
C ARG A 51 13.54 -15.58 12.67
N SER A 52 13.73 -15.54 11.36
CA SER A 52 15.00 -15.88 10.69
C SER A 52 14.88 -15.58 9.19
N PHE A 53 16.02 -15.42 8.53
CA PHE A 53 16.09 -15.32 7.07
C PHE A 53 17.45 -15.78 6.56
N SER A 54 17.59 -15.94 5.25
CA SER A 54 18.86 -16.29 4.62
C SER A 54 19.28 -15.21 3.63
N ILE A 55 20.53 -14.78 3.73
CA ILE A 55 21.16 -13.84 2.80
C ILE A 55 22.02 -14.66 1.84
N ILE A 56 21.79 -14.54 0.53
CA ILE A 56 22.65 -15.15 -0.48
C ILE A 56 23.84 -14.21 -0.70
N THR A 57 25.05 -14.68 -0.35
CA THR A 57 26.30 -13.94 -0.59
C THR A 57 27.16 -14.66 -1.62
N SER A 58 28.20 -13.99 -2.13
CA SER A 58 29.21 -14.64 -2.98
C SER A 58 29.96 -15.79 -2.29
N TYR A 59 29.95 -15.82 -0.95
CA TYR A 59 30.55 -16.87 -0.13
C TYR A 59 29.58 -18.00 0.21
N GLY A 60 28.32 -17.90 -0.26
CA GLY A 60 27.25 -18.86 0.02
C GLY A 60 26.10 -18.26 0.83
N PRO A 61 25.09 -19.09 1.14
CA PRO A 61 23.95 -18.66 1.95
C PRO A 61 24.38 -18.46 3.41
N TRP A 62 24.10 -17.28 3.95
CA TRP A 62 24.27 -16.96 5.35
C TRP A 62 22.91 -16.94 6.04
N HIS A 63 22.72 -17.83 7.00
CA HIS A 63 21.51 -17.88 7.80
C HIS A 63 21.59 -16.91 8.98
N VAL A 64 20.59 -16.05 9.12
CA VAL A 64 20.47 -15.05 10.18
C VAL A 64 19.26 -15.39 11.04
N SER A 65 19.46 -15.52 12.35
CA SER A 65 18.41 -15.85 13.32
C SER A 65 18.68 -15.17 14.67
N GLY A 66 17.72 -15.27 15.59
CA GLY A 66 17.83 -14.70 16.95
C GLY A 66 17.88 -13.17 16.95
N GLU A 67 18.62 -12.59 17.89
CA GLU A 67 18.68 -11.14 18.11
C GLU A 67 19.15 -10.35 16.87
N LEU A 68 20.05 -10.92 16.06
CA LEU A 68 20.49 -10.28 14.82
C LEU A 68 19.36 -10.18 13.80
N ALA A 69 18.51 -11.21 13.71
CA ALA A 69 17.37 -11.21 12.80
C ALA A 69 16.33 -10.16 13.20
N GLU A 70 16.08 -10.05 14.51
CA GLU A 70 15.19 -9.03 15.07
C GLU A 70 15.68 -7.61 14.80
N LYS A 71 16.96 -7.33 15.06
CA LYS A 71 17.57 -6.01 14.79
C LYS A 71 17.48 -5.63 13.32
N MET A 72 17.79 -6.57 12.42
CA MET A 72 17.72 -6.34 10.98
C MET A 72 16.29 -6.09 10.50
N ALA A 73 15.33 -6.84 11.04
CA ALA A 73 13.92 -6.64 10.72
C ALA A 73 13.40 -5.29 11.22
N GLU A 74 13.86 -4.81 12.38
CA GLU A 74 13.48 -3.49 12.90
C GLU A 74 14.06 -2.34 12.07
N LEU A 75 15.32 -2.47 11.62
CA LEU A 75 15.90 -1.52 10.67
C LEU A 75 15.10 -1.45 9.37
N LEU A 76 14.73 -2.61 8.81
CA LEU A 76 13.90 -2.67 7.61
C LEU A 76 12.51 -2.08 7.84
N ARG A 77 11.91 -2.33 9.01
CA ARG A 77 10.61 -1.76 9.38
C ARG A 77 10.66 -0.24 9.37
N LYS A 78 11.68 0.34 10.00
CA LYS A 78 11.87 1.79 10.07
C LYS A 78 12.02 2.40 8.68
N ASP A 79 12.89 1.84 7.86
CA ASP A 79 13.11 2.29 6.47
C ASP A 79 11.82 2.22 5.63
N LEU A 80 11.08 1.12 5.71
CA LEU A 80 9.81 0.97 4.99
C LEU A 80 8.73 1.95 5.47
N MET A 81 8.67 2.24 6.77
CA MET A 81 7.75 3.26 7.31
C MET A 81 8.12 4.67 6.82
N GLU A 82 9.41 5.00 6.78
CA GLU A 82 9.89 6.28 6.23
C GLU A 82 9.56 6.41 4.73
N GLN A 83 9.75 5.35 3.95
CA GLN A 83 9.36 5.32 2.53
C GLN A 83 7.84 5.47 2.33
N LEU A 84 7.03 4.84 3.20
CA LEU A 84 5.58 4.98 3.13
C LEU A 84 5.15 6.42 3.41
N ALA A 85 5.72 7.05 4.44
CA ALA A 85 5.43 8.44 4.79
C ALA A 85 5.83 9.41 3.67
N ALA A 86 6.97 9.17 3.02
CA ALA A 86 7.40 9.97 1.88
C ALA A 86 6.39 9.90 0.71
N LEU A 87 5.89 8.71 0.38
CA LEU A 87 4.89 8.51 -0.67
C LEU A 87 3.55 9.17 -0.35
N GLU A 88 3.11 9.11 0.91
CA GLU A 88 1.88 9.78 1.35
C GLU A 88 2.02 11.32 1.35
N SER A 89 3.23 11.83 1.60
CA SER A 89 3.51 13.27 1.56
C SER A 89 3.62 13.86 0.14
N GLY A 90 3.59 13.01 -0.90
CA GLY A 90 3.67 13.46 -2.31
C GLY A 90 5.02 14.04 -2.71
N GLN A 91 6.10 13.66 -2.02
CA GLN A 91 7.49 14.02 -2.36
C GLN A 91 8.10 13.07 -3.39
#